data_AF-A0A973WXA8-F1
#
_entry.id   AF-A0A973WXA8-F1
#
_cell.length_a   1.000
_cell.length_b   1.000
_cell.length_c   1.000
_cell.angle_alpha   90.00
_cell.angle_beta   90.00
_cell.angle_gamma   90.00
#
_symmetry.space_group_name_H-M   'P 1'
#
loop_
_entity.id
_entity.type
_entity.pdbx_description
1 polymer ?
#
loop_
_entity_poly.entity_id
_entity_poly.type
_entity_poly.pdbx_seq_one_letter_code
_entity_poly.pdbx_strand_id
1 'polypeptide(L)'
;MIDAPDVGSKSASGGGGKTKRQQVHEMAEQAMAAGRDLKDKVADVAEASAESVKAQAAEFAEAAKEFASQAGETLKDRANSQKNAGADYAVHLADAIRRAAREFDDELPIAAVYMRKAAARVEEVADTVQHGNIQDLVAGVQSFARRQPTAFLGLAVLAGFGAVRFLKSSGDVGSSSDSAAESRRDTASNSTSNDDNRGYRDEFTK
;
A
#
# COMPACT_ATOMS: atom_id res chain seq x y z
N MET A 1 -62.32 8.72 45.44
CA MET A 1 -62.02 8.54 44.01
C MET A 1 -60.76 9.34 43.74
N ILE A 2 -59.61 8.67 43.55
CA ILE A 2 -58.48 9.06 42.68
C ILE A 2 -57.50 7.89 42.81
N ASP A 3 -57.38 7.19 41.70
CA ASP A 3 -56.70 5.92 41.48
C ASP A 3 -55.19 6.13 41.24
N ALA A 4 -54.43 5.05 41.36
CA ALA A 4 -52.98 4.98 41.22
C ALA A 4 -52.52 5.19 39.75
N PRO A 5 -51.22 5.48 39.50
CA PRO A 5 -50.70 5.79 38.17
C PRO A 5 -50.65 4.55 37.26
N ASP A 6 -51.29 4.66 36.09
CA ASP A 6 -51.14 3.76 34.94
C ASP A 6 -49.78 4.00 34.27
N VAL A 7 -48.83 3.12 34.54
CA VAL A 7 -47.57 3.02 33.80
C VAL A 7 -47.81 2.18 32.55
N GLY A 8 -48.24 2.86 31.49
CA GLY A 8 -48.39 2.31 30.14
C GLY A 8 -47.14 1.60 29.66
N SER A 9 -47.21 0.28 29.62
CA SER A 9 -46.23 -0.62 29.08
C SER A 9 -46.19 -0.57 27.54
N LYS A 10 -44.97 -0.61 27.00
CA LYS A 10 -44.58 -1.20 25.71
C LYS A 10 -45.25 -0.65 24.45
N SER A 11 -44.47 0.15 23.73
CA SER A 11 -44.28 -0.08 22.29
C SER A 11 -42.81 0.13 21.98
N ALA A 12 -42.05 -0.95 22.18
CA ALA A 12 -40.69 -1.05 21.69
C ALA A 12 -40.74 -0.99 20.15
N SER A 13 -40.26 0.12 19.60
CA SER A 13 -39.88 0.25 18.21
C SER A 13 -38.93 -0.90 17.85
N GLY A 14 -39.43 -1.87 17.10
CA GLY A 14 -38.66 -2.96 16.53
C GLY A 14 -37.78 -2.44 15.39
N GLY A 15 -36.69 -1.76 15.74
CA GLY A 15 -35.57 -1.55 14.83
C GLY A 15 -34.83 -2.87 14.67
N GLY A 16 -35.15 -3.63 13.61
CA GLY A 16 -34.44 -4.84 13.22
C GLY A 16 -32.98 -4.54 12.92
N GLY A 17 -32.12 -4.64 13.93
CA GLY A 17 -30.67 -4.61 13.77
C GLY A 17 -30.26 -5.80 12.90
N LYS A 18 -29.93 -5.53 11.63
CA LYS A 18 -29.37 -6.52 10.70
C LYS A 18 -28.14 -7.15 11.37
N THR A 19 -28.28 -8.40 11.80
CA THR A 19 -27.23 -9.20 12.43
C THR A 19 -25.93 -9.10 11.62
N LYS A 20 -24.75 -8.98 12.23
CA LYS A 20 -23.43 -8.88 11.55
C LYS A 20 -23.26 -9.88 10.39
N ARG A 21 -23.86 -11.08 10.48
CA ARG A 21 -23.87 -12.10 9.42
C ARG A 21 -24.56 -11.69 8.12
N GLN A 22 -25.57 -10.82 8.18
CA GLN A 22 -26.34 -10.37 7.01
C GLN A 22 -25.57 -9.32 6.19
N GLN A 23 -24.86 -8.40 6.85
CA GLN A 23 -23.99 -7.42 6.18
C GLN A 23 -22.81 -8.11 5.46
N VAL A 24 -22.25 -9.16 6.07
CA VAL A 24 -21.17 -9.95 5.47
C VAL A 24 -21.67 -10.72 4.26
N HIS A 25 -22.92 -11.20 4.26
CA HIS A 25 -23.52 -11.88 3.12
C HIS A 25 -23.76 -10.94 1.92
N GLU A 26 -24.22 -9.73 2.20
CA GLU A 26 -24.48 -8.69 1.19
C GLU A 26 -23.17 -8.19 0.56
N MET A 27 -22.13 -7.97 1.37
CA MET A 27 -20.78 -7.66 0.89
C MET A 27 -20.13 -8.82 0.12
N ALA A 28 -20.33 -10.06 0.57
CA ALA A 28 -19.84 -11.23 -0.15
C ALA A 28 -20.51 -11.38 -1.52
N GLU A 29 -21.82 -11.13 -1.63
CA GLU A 29 -22.51 -11.13 -2.93
C GLU A 29 -22.02 -10.01 -3.86
N GLN A 30 -21.82 -8.80 -3.34
CA GLN A 30 -21.28 -7.69 -4.13
C GLN A 30 -19.84 -7.98 -4.60
N ALA A 31 -19.00 -8.53 -3.72
CA ALA A 31 -17.64 -8.95 -4.06
C ALA A 31 -17.63 -10.09 -5.09
N MET A 32 -18.57 -11.05 -4.97
CA MET A 32 -18.70 -12.16 -5.91
C MET A 32 -19.23 -11.72 -7.28
N ALA A 33 -20.13 -10.73 -7.33
CA ALA A 33 -20.61 -10.14 -8.58
C ALA A 33 -19.48 -9.38 -9.28
N ALA A 34 -18.83 -8.44 -8.57
CA ALA A 34 -17.69 -7.70 -9.10
C ALA A 34 -16.52 -8.63 -9.51
N GLY A 35 -16.31 -9.71 -8.76
CA GLY A 35 -15.31 -10.73 -9.07
C GLY A 35 -15.63 -11.55 -10.33
N ARG A 36 -16.91 -11.79 -10.64
CA ARG A 36 -17.32 -12.44 -11.90
C ARG A 36 -17.11 -11.51 -13.09
N ASP A 37 -17.56 -10.26 -13.00
CA ASP A 37 -17.37 -9.27 -14.07
C ASP A 37 -15.89 -9.05 -14.38
N LEU A 38 -15.06 -9.00 -13.33
CA LEU A 38 -13.61 -8.91 -13.48
C LEU A 38 -13.03 -10.19 -14.08
N LYS A 39 -13.49 -11.37 -13.65
CA LYS A 39 -13.03 -12.65 -14.19
C LYS A 39 -13.33 -12.79 -15.67
N ASP A 40 -14.52 -12.38 -16.09
CA ASP A 40 -14.94 -12.43 -17.50
C ASP A 40 -14.09 -11.49 -18.35
N LYS A 41 -13.92 -10.22 -17.91
CA LYS A 41 -13.03 -9.26 -18.58
C LYS A 41 -11.57 -9.73 -18.61
N VAL A 42 -11.08 -10.34 -17.54
CA VAL A 42 -9.71 -10.87 -17.47
C VAL A 42 -9.56 -12.07 -18.41
N ALA A 43 -10.58 -12.92 -18.56
CA ALA A 43 -10.56 -14.04 -19.50
C ALA A 43 -10.46 -13.53 -20.95
N ASP A 44 -11.29 -12.55 -21.31
CA ASP A 44 -11.29 -11.94 -22.65
C ASP A 44 -9.93 -11.28 -22.98
N VAL A 45 -9.38 -10.52 -22.02
CA VAL A 45 -8.09 -9.85 -22.18
C VAL A 45 -6.95 -10.88 -22.20
N ALA A 46 -7.02 -11.91 -21.38
CA ALA A 46 -6.00 -12.96 -21.34
C ALA A 46 -5.97 -13.74 -22.65
N GLU A 47 -7.12 -14.05 -23.25
CA GLU A 47 -7.19 -14.74 -24.54
C GLU A 47 -6.60 -13.88 -25.67
N ALA A 48 -6.99 -12.60 -25.75
CA ALA A 48 -6.45 -11.67 -26.74
C ALA A 48 -4.95 -11.34 -26.53
N SER A 49 -4.48 -11.36 -25.27
CA SER A 49 -3.10 -11.00 -24.92
C SER A 49 -2.17 -12.20 -24.87
N ALA A 50 -2.66 -13.43 -24.79
CA ALA A 50 -1.82 -14.62 -24.64
C ALA A 50 -0.83 -14.78 -25.80
N GLU A 51 -1.27 -14.54 -27.03
CA GLU A 51 -0.40 -14.65 -28.22
C GLU A 51 0.64 -13.54 -28.28
N SER A 52 0.26 -12.29 -27.99
CA SER A 52 1.16 -11.14 -28.02
C SER A 52 2.16 -11.15 -26.85
N VAL A 53 1.69 -11.56 -25.66
CA VAL A 53 2.52 -11.73 -24.46
C VAL A 53 3.54 -12.83 -24.67
N LYS A 54 3.21 -13.94 -25.32
CA LYS A 54 4.19 -15.02 -25.53
C LYS A 54 5.38 -14.58 -26.37
N ALA A 55 5.14 -13.78 -27.41
CA ALA A 55 6.21 -13.22 -28.24
C ALA A 55 7.06 -12.19 -27.48
N GLN A 56 6.42 -11.23 -26.82
CA GLN A 56 7.13 -10.20 -26.03
C GLN A 56 7.82 -10.79 -24.80
N ALA A 57 7.26 -11.83 -24.19
CA ALA A 57 7.84 -12.49 -23.03
C ALA A 57 9.14 -13.21 -23.37
N ALA A 58 9.30 -13.73 -24.59
CA ALA A 58 10.56 -14.35 -25.00
C ALA A 58 11.69 -13.32 -25.06
N GLU A 59 11.45 -12.19 -25.71
CA GLU A 59 12.40 -11.07 -25.81
C GLU A 59 12.70 -10.45 -24.43
N PHE A 60 11.66 -10.21 -23.64
CA PHE A 60 11.79 -9.69 -22.29
C PHE A 60 12.52 -10.66 -21.36
N ALA A 61 12.25 -11.97 -21.47
CA ALA A 61 12.93 -12.98 -20.65
C ALA A 61 14.43 -13.03 -20.96
N GLU A 62 14.81 -12.85 -22.22
CA GLU A 62 16.21 -12.80 -22.62
C GLU A 62 16.92 -11.56 -22.07
N ALA A 63 16.29 -10.38 -22.22
CA ALA A 63 16.80 -9.14 -21.61
C ALA A 63 16.88 -9.21 -20.07
N ALA A 64 15.86 -9.79 -19.43
CA ALA A 64 15.83 -9.99 -17.99
C ALA A 64 16.92 -10.96 -17.53
N LYS A 65 17.24 -12.00 -18.32
CA LYS A 65 18.30 -12.95 -18.01
C LYS A 65 19.69 -12.31 -18.10
N GLU A 66 19.94 -11.50 -19.13
CA GLU A 66 21.17 -10.72 -19.30
C GLU A 66 21.37 -9.81 -18.07
N PHE A 67 20.37 -8.99 -17.77
CA PHE A 67 20.39 -8.06 -16.65
C PHE A 67 20.55 -8.78 -15.30
N ALA A 68 19.81 -9.87 -15.07
CA ALA A 68 19.88 -10.64 -13.84
C ALA A 68 21.26 -11.31 -13.66
N SER A 69 21.92 -11.74 -14.74
CA SER A 69 23.27 -12.30 -14.67
C SER A 69 24.27 -11.23 -14.24
N GLN A 70 24.24 -10.06 -14.89
CA GLN A 70 25.14 -8.95 -14.59
C GLN A 70 24.91 -8.34 -13.19
N ALA A 71 23.64 -8.13 -12.82
CA ALA A 71 23.27 -7.64 -11.50
C ALA A 71 23.54 -8.69 -10.41
N GLY A 72 23.32 -9.97 -10.72
CA GLY A 72 23.52 -11.09 -9.80
C GLY A 72 24.97 -11.25 -9.37
N GLU A 73 25.93 -11.12 -10.29
CA GLU A 73 27.36 -11.14 -9.96
C GLU A 73 27.73 -10.01 -9.01
N THR A 74 27.34 -8.77 -9.36
CA THR A 74 27.60 -7.58 -8.53
C THR A 74 26.94 -7.68 -7.15
N LEU A 75 25.73 -8.22 -7.08
CA LEU A 75 24.99 -8.38 -5.84
C LEU A 75 25.59 -9.48 -4.97
N LYS A 76 26.10 -10.56 -5.55
CA LYS A 76 26.74 -11.65 -4.83
C LYS A 76 28.01 -11.19 -4.12
N ASP A 77 28.80 -10.33 -4.76
CA ASP A 77 30.03 -9.77 -4.18
C ASP A 77 29.71 -8.82 -3.00
N ARG A 78 28.65 -8.01 -3.13
CA ARG A 78 28.18 -7.13 -2.04
C ARG A 78 27.51 -7.89 -0.90
N ALA A 79 26.68 -8.88 -1.22
CA ALA A 79 25.95 -9.69 -0.24
C ALA A 79 26.91 -10.51 0.62
N ASN A 80 28.00 -11.06 0.04
CA ASN A 80 29.03 -11.74 0.81
C ASN A 80 29.73 -10.82 1.81
N SER A 81 29.79 -9.52 1.54
CA SER A 81 30.41 -8.52 2.41
C SER A 81 29.45 -7.98 3.50
N GLN A 82 28.14 -8.22 3.39
CA GLN A 82 27.11 -7.66 4.28
C GLN A 82 26.20 -8.70 4.97
N LYS A 83 26.60 -9.98 5.00
CA LYS A 83 25.78 -11.08 5.54
C LYS A 83 25.26 -10.87 6.98
N ASN A 84 25.98 -10.12 7.82
CA ASN A 84 25.59 -9.89 9.22
C ASN A 84 24.45 -8.87 9.39
N ALA A 85 24.15 -8.03 8.39
CA ALA A 85 23.15 -6.97 8.53
C ALA A 85 21.70 -7.48 8.40
N GLY A 86 21.47 -8.69 7.88
CA GLY A 86 20.13 -9.20 7.58
C GLY A 86 19.31 -9.65 8.80
N ALA A 87 19.97 -10.09 9.87
CA ALA A 87 19.31 -10.65 11.04
C ALA A 87 18.44 -9.63 11.79
N ASP A 88 18.94 -8.41 11.97
CA ASP A 88 18.20 -7.34 12.65
C ASP A 88 16.93 -6.93 11.88
N TYR A 89 16.98 -6.91 10.54
CA TYR A 89 15.80 -6.62 9.71
C TYR A 89 14.72 -7.69 9.82
N ALA A 90 15.11 -8.97 9.89
CA ALA A 90 14.16 -10.07 10.04
C ALA A 90 13.42 -10.01 11.38
N VAL A 91 14.13 -9.68 12.46
CA VAL A 91 13.54 -9.50 13.80
C VAL A 91 12.54 -8.34 13.80
N HIS A 92 12.91 -7.18 13.24
CA HIS A 92 12.01 -6.03 13.16
C HIS A 92 10.76 -6.29 12.31
N LEU A 93 10.89 -7.04 11.21
CA LEU A 93 9.77 -7.42 10.37
C LEU A 93 8.83 -8.40 11.08
N ALA A 94 9.38 -9.41 11.75
CA ALA A 94 8.60 -10.36 12.54
C ALA A 94 7.80 -9.65 13.65
N ASP A 95 8.41 -8.67 14.33
CA ASP A 95 7.76 -7.84 15.34
C ASP A 95 6.61 -7.00 14.77
N ALA A 96 6.79 -6.39 13.58
CA ALA A 96 5.75 -5.64 12.91
C ALA A 96 4.56 -6.53 12.52
N ILE A 97 4.83 -7.71 11.98
CA ILE A 97 3.80 -8.70 11.62
C ILE A 97 3.08 -9.20 12.87
N ARG A 98 3.80 -9.50 13.97
CA ARG A 98 3.21 -9.94 15.24
C ARG A 98 2.28 -8.88 15.83
N ARG A 99 2.65 -7.59 15.74
CA ARG A 99 1.81 -6.46 16.17
C ARG A 99 0.55 -6.35 15.33
N ALA A 100 0.67 -6.41 14.00
CA ALA A 100 -0.48 -6.39 13.10
C ALA A 100 -1.41 -7.60 13.33
N ALA A 101 -0.86 -8.81 13.51
CA ALA A 101 -1.66 -10.00 13.75
C ALA A 101 -2.48 -9.93 15.05
N ARG A 102 -1.96 -9.29 16.11
CA ARG A 102 -2.73 -9.04 17.34
C ARG A 102 -3.91 -8.10 17.11
N GLU A 103 -3.77 -7.12 16.23
CA GLU A 103 -4.86 -6.21 15.86
C GLU A 103 -5.95 -6.92 15.05
N PHE A 104 -5.58 -7.88 14.19
CA PHE A 104 -6.53 -8.62 13.34
C PHE A 104 -7.22 -9.82 14.03
N ASP A 105 -6.69 -10.31 15.16
CA ASP A 105 -7.25 -11.46 15.89
C ASP A 105 -8.65 -11.16 16.46
N ASP A 106 -8.92 -9.90 16.80
CA ASP A 106 -10.19 -9.44 17.37
C ASP A 106 -11.32 -9.29 16.32
N GLU A 107 -10.98 -9.14 15.02
CA GLU A 107 -11.97 -8.90 13.96
C GLU A 107 -12.29 -10.12 13.09
N LEU A 108 -11.32 -11.02 12.84
CA LEU A 108 -11.49 -12.11 11.86
C LEU A 108 -10.81 -13.43 12.30
N PRO A 109 -11.52 -14.32 13.02
CA PRO A 109 -10.95 -15.60 13.50
C PRO A 109 -10.54 -16.56 12.37
N ILE A 110 -11.10 -16.40 11.16
CA ILE A 110 -10.67 -17.18 9.99
C ILE A 110 -9.30 -16.70 9.48
N ALA A 111 -9.03 -15.39 9.56
CA ALA A 111 -7.75 -14.80 9.16
C ALA A 111 -6.63 -15.26 10.12
N ALA A 112 -6.93 -15.38 11.41
CA ALA A 112 -5.99 -15.86 12.42
C ALA A 112 -5.38 -17.25 12.08
N VAL A 113 -6.17 -18.18 11.53
CA VAL A 113 -5.69 -19.52 11.13
C VAL A 113 -4.73 -19.43 9.93
N TYR A 114 -5.05 -18.59 8.94
CA TYR A 114 -4.19 -18.36 7.79
C TYR A 114 -2.91 -17.61 8.18
N MET A 115 -3.01 -16.61 9.06
CA MET A 115 -1.86 -15.87 9.60
C MET A 115 -0.94 -16.78 10.41
N ARG A 116 -1.47 -17.71 11.21
CA ARG A 116 -0.66 -18.68 11.97
C ARG A 116 0.08 -19.65 11.04
N LYS A 117 -0.57 -20.11 9.96
CA LYS A 117 0.08 -20.91 8.92
C LYS A 117 1.13 -20.11 8.15
N ALA A 118 0.85 -18.85 7.84
CA ALA A 118 1.80 -17.96 7.18
C ALA A 118 3.03 -17.70 8.06
N ALA A 119 2.84 -17.44 9.37
CA ALA A 119 3.93 -17.23 10.32
C ALA A 119 4.89 -18.42 10.39
N ALA A 120 4.36 -19.65 10.47
CA ALA A 120 5.19 -20.86 10.45
C ALA A 120 6.02 -21.01 9.16
N ARG A 121 5.47 -20.58 8.01
CA ARG A 121 6.18 -20.56 6.73
C ARG A 121 7.25 -19.46 6.66
N VAL A 122 7.00 -18.31 7.27
CA VAL A 122 7.97 -17.21 7.32
C VAL A 122 9.18 -17.59 8.16
N GLU A 123 8.99 -18.32 9.26
CA GLU A 123 10.07 -18.81 10.13
C GLU A 123 10.99 -19.82 9.39
N GLU A 124 10.41 -20.74 8.63
CA GLU A 124 11.13 -21.70 7.76
C GLU A 124 11.95 -20.97 6.66
N VAL A 125 11.41 -19.88 6.12
CA VAL A 125 12.10 -19.05 5.12
C VAL A 125 13.23 -18.24 5.76
N ALA A 126 13.02 -17.68 6.96
CA ALA A 126 14.03 -16.88 7.66
C ALA A 126 15.28 -17.70 7.99
N ASP A 127 15.11 -18.94 8.46
CA ASP A 127 16.21 -19.86 8.75
C ASP A 127 16.99 -20.24 7.47
N THR A 128 16.25 -20.47 6.38
CA THR A 128 16.84 -20.75 5.06
C THR A 128 17.59 -19.53 4.50
N VAL A 129 17.15 -18.30 4.76
CA VAL A 129 17.83 -17.08 4.31
C VAL A 129 19.10 -16.81 5.13
N GLN A 130 19.08 -17.13 6.43
CA GLN A 130 20.23 -16.93 7.33
C GLN A 130 21.37 -17.92 7.05
N HIS A 131 21.03 -19.17 6.73
CA HIS A 131 22.01 -20.26 6.60
C HIS A 131 22.18 -20.79 5.15
N GLY A 132 21.27 -20.45 4.24
CA GLY A 132 21.23 -20.99 2.88
C GLY A 132 22.08 -20.22 1.87
N ASN A 133 22.39 -20.90 0.76
CA ASN A 133 23.02 -20.25 -0.39
C ASN A 133 21.97 -19.49 -1.19
N ILE A 134 22.34 -18.34 -1.76
CA ILE A 134 21.46 -17.56 -2.67
C ILE A 134 20.89 -18.44 -3.80
N GLN A 135 21.63 -19.45 -4.25
CA GLN A 135 21.17 -20.34 -5.32
C GLN A 135 20.00 -21.23 -4.87
N ASP A 136 19.98 -21.64 -3.60
CA ASP A 136 18.91 -22.45 -3.03
C ASP A 136 17.64 -21.60 -2.87
N LEU A 137 17.79 -20.32 -2.50
CA LEU A 137 16.69 -19.36 -2.45
C LEU A 137 16.07 -19.13 -3.84
N VAL A 138 16.89 -18.91 -4.87
CA VAL A 138 16.43 -18.76 -6.25
C VAL A 138 15.72 -20.02 -6.73
N ALA A 139 16.27 -21.21 -6.43
CA ALA A 139 15.65 -22.48 -6.78
C ALA A 139 14.28 -22.66 -6.08
N GLY A 140 14.17 -22.23 -4.81
CA GLY A 140 12.92 -22.23 -4.05
C GLY A 140 11.85 -21.32 -4.66
N VAL A 141 12.23 -20.08 -5.03
CA VAL A 141 11.33 -19.14 -5.72
C VAL A 141 10.87 -19.70 -7.06
N GLN A 142 11.78 -20.29 -7.85
CA GLN A 142 11.44 -20.92 -9.13
C GLN A 142 10.46 -22.08 -8.95
N SER A 143 10.66 -22.91 -7.93
CA SER A 143 9.73 -24.00 -7.61
C SER A 143 8.35 -23.48 -7.21
N PHE A 144 8.30 -22.44 -6.38
CA PHE A 144 7.05 -21.79 -5.97
C PHE A 144 6.30 -21.20 -7.17
N ALA A 145 6.99 -20.46 -8.05
CA ALA A 145 6.39 -19.87 -9.24
C ALA A 145 5.76 -20.92 -10.17
N ARG A 146 6.41 -22.09 -10.33
CA ARG A 146 5.88 -23.21 -11.12
C ARG A 146 4.70 -23.92 -10.44
N ARG A 147 4.70 -24.02 -9.12
CA ARG A 147 3.63 -24.69 -8.35
C ARG A 147 2.38 -23.84 -8.19
N GLN A 148 2.55 -22.52 -8.06
CA GLN A 148 1.46 -21.57 -7.82
C GLN A 148 1.62 -20.33 -8.71
N PRO A 149 1.37 -20.44 -10.02
CA PRO A 149 1.55 -19.34 -10.97
C PRO A 149 0.66 -18.13 -10.64
N THR A 150 -0.55 -18.36 -10.15
CA THR A 150 -1.49 -17.28 -9.76
C THR A 150 -0.99 -16.49 -8.55
N ALA A 151 -0.50 -17.18 -7.51
CA ALA A 151 0.05 -16.53 -6.33
C ALA A 151 1.31 -15.73 -6.67
N PHE A 152 2.19 -16.29 -7.51
CA PHE A 152 3.40 -15.61 -7.97
C PHE A 152 3.08 -14.35 -8.77
N LEU A 153 2.14 -14.40 -9.72
CA LEU A 153 1.71 -13.22 -10.48
C LEU A 153 1.10 -12.14 -9.57
N GLY A 154 0.25 -12.52 -8.62
CA GLY A 154 -0.31 -11.58 -7.64
C GLY A 154 0.78 -10.88 -6.83
N LEU A 155 1.78 -11.64 -6.34
CA LEU A 155 2.93 -11.08 -5.63
C LEU A 155 3.78 -10.18 -6.53
N ALA A 156 4.03 -10.56 -7.78
CA ALA A 156 4.81 -9.76 -8.72
C ALA A 156 4.14 -8.42 -9.01
N VAL A 157 2.82 -8.39 -9.18
CA VAL A 157 2.05 -7.15 -9.38
C VAL A 157 2.15 -6.25 -8.14
N LEU A 158 1.93 -6.82 -6.95
CA LEU A 158 2.06 -6.07 -5.69
C LEU A 158 3.47 -5.51 -5.49
N ALA A 159 4.50 -6.31 -5.76
CA ALA A 159 5.89 -5.90 -5.67
C ALA A 159 6.23 -4.81 -6.69
N GLY A 160 5.77 -4.94 -7.94
CA GLY A 160 5.95 -3.94 -8.99
C GLY A 160 5.29 -2.60 -8.63
N PHE A 161 4.03 -2.64 -8.17
CA PHE A 161 3.34 -1.44 -7.69
C PHE A 161 4.04 -0.82 -6.47
N GLY A 162 4.42 -1.65 -5.51
CA GLY A 162 5.16 -1.21 -4.32
C GLY A 162 6.49 -0.54 -4.68
N ALA A 163 7.23 -1.12 -5.64
CA ALA A 163 8.45 -0.53 -6.17
C ALA A 163 8.16 0.83 -6.81
N VAL A 164 7.20 0.93 -7.74
CA VAL A 164 6.83 2.21 -8.38
C VAL A 164 6.40 3.24 -7.33
N ARG A 165 5.61 2.84 -6.34
CA ARG A 165 5.16 3.70 -5.25
C ARG A 165 6.32 4.16 -4.37
N PHE A 166 7.29 3.29 -4.10
CA PHE A 166 8.49 3.60 -3.33
C PHE A 166 9.41 4.54 -4.12
N LEU A 167 9.66 4.29 -5.40
CA LEU A 167 10.43 5.20 -6.26
C LEU A 167 9.76 6.58 -6.33
N LYS A 168 8.43 6.63 -6.52
CA LYS A 168 7.67 7.89 -6.50
C LYS A 168 7.66 8.57 -5.12
N SER A 169 7.64 7.80 -4.03
CA SER A 169 7.70 8.35 -2.66
C SER A 169 9.08 8.86 -2.29
N SER A 170 10.11 8.17 -2.76
CA SER A 170 11.52 8.50 -2.48
C SER A 170 12.00 9.66 -3.36
N GLY A 171 11.18 10.11 -4.31
CA GLY A 171 11.36 11.37 -5.02
C GLY A 171 10.83 12.60 -4.27
N ASP A 172 10.11 12.42 -3.15
CA ASP A 172 9.58 13.50 -2.30
C ASP A 172 10.44 13.72 -1.04
N VAL A 173 11.75 13.50 -1.16
CA VAL A 173 12.76 14.01 -0.23
C VAL A 173 13.41 15.23 -0.87
N GLY A 174 12.69 16.36 -0.90
CA GLY A 174 13.26 17.57 -1.49
C GLY A 174 12.41 18.83 -1.59
N SER A 175 11.28 18.98 -0.90
CA SER A 175 10.52 20.24 -0.89
C SER A 175 9.77 20.49 0.41
N SER A 176 10.51 20.51 1.53
CA SER A 176 10.03 21.06 2.81
C SER A 176 11.18 21.76 3.53
N SER A 177 11.77 22.73 2.84
CA SER A 177 12.72 23.76 3.30
C SER A 177 12.80 24.68 2.08
N ASP A 178 12.12 25.81 1.95
CA ASP A 178 12.16 26.99 2.80
C ASP A 178 11.03 27.92 2.31
N SER A 179 9.92 28.00 3.03
CA SER A 179 8.92 29.06 2.86
C SER A 179 8.36 29.43 4.22
N ALA A 180 9.29 29.71 5.15
CA ALA A 180 9.01 30.26 6.46
C ALA A 180 9.74 31.61 6.61
N ALA A 181 9.51 32.52 5.67
CA ALA A 181 10.01 33.89 5.78
C ALA A 181 9.02 34.94 5.25
N GLU A 182 7.71 34.70 5.32
CA GLU A 182 6.76 35.80 5.09
C GLU A 182 5.44 35.54 5.81
N SER A 183 5.39 35.90 7.09
CA SER A 183 4.16 36.22 7.83
C SER A 183 4.50 36.50 9.28
N ARG A 184 5.09 37.67 9.53
CA ARG A 184 5.00 38.31 10.83
C ARG A 184 4.54 39.76 10.67
N ARG A 185 3.21 39.87 10.78
CA ARG A 185 2.48 40.89 11.54
C ARG A 185 2.31 42.25 10.88
N ASP A 186 1.21 42.32 10.14
CA ASP A 186 0.20 43.36 10.36
C ASP A 186 -0.07 43.53 11.86
N THR A 187 0.22 44.71 12.39
CA THR A 187 -0.47 45.24 13.57
C THR A 187 -0.48 46.76 13.47
N ALA A 188 -1.69 47.33 13.62
CA ALA A 188 -2.00 48.74 13.82
C ALA A 188 -2.00 49.65 12.58
N SER A 189 -3.13 49.56 11.87
CA SER A 189 -4.04 50.68 11.57
C SER A 189 -3.64 52.08 12.05
N ASN A 190 -3.95 53.03 11.16
CA ASN A 190 -4.31 54.43 11.40
C ASN A 190 -3.18 55.43 11.15
N SER A 191 -3.21 56.09 9.98
CA SER A 191 -3.09 57.55 9.85
C SER A 191 -3.25 57.99 8.39
N THR A 192 -4.49 58.38 8.08
CA THR A 192 -4.86 59.62 7.37
C THR A 192 -4.13 59.97 6.05
N SER A 193 -4.85 59.74 4.95
CA SER A 193 -4.71 60.48 3.70
C SER A 193 -4.81 61.98 3.96
N ASN A 194 -3.81 62.75 3.54
CA ASN A 194 -3.85 64.20 3.53
C ASN A 194 -3.28 64.71 2.19
N ASP A 195 -4.17 65.30 1.41
CA ASP A 195 -3.97 66.33 0.39
C ASP A 195 -2.66 66.32 -0.44
N ASP A 196 -2.72 65.66 -1.60
CA ASP A 196 -1.88 66.05 -2.74
C ASP A 196 -2.40 67.38 -3.32
N ASN A 197 -1.71 68.42 -2.90
CA ASN A 197 -1.86 69.80 -3.30
C ASN A 197 -1.65 69.99 -4.81
N ARG A 198 -2.77 70.30 -5.47
CA ARG A 198 -2.97 71.18 -6.64
C ARG A 198 -1.71 71.76 -7.31
N GLY A 199 -1.65 71.56 -8.62
CA GLY A 199 -0.58 72.02 -9.48
C GLY A 199 -0.46 73.52 -9.67
N TYR A 200 0.73 73.88 -10.16
CA TYR A 200 1.04 75.09 -10.93
C TYR A 200 2.03 74.63 -11.99
N ARG A 201 1.59 74.51 -13.25
CA ARG A 201 1.62 75.58 -14.26
C ARG A 201 3.06 75.83 -14.72
N ASP A 202 3.46 74.98 -15.66
CA ASP A 202 4.57 75.14 -16.58
C ASP A 202 4.13 76.16 -17.65
N GLU A 203 4.39 77.46 -17.46
CA GLU A 203 4.22 78.45 -18.52
C GLU A 203 5.29 79.54 -18.46
N PHE A 204 6.19 79.48 -19.45
CA PHE A 204 6.87 80.56 -20.16
C PHE A 204 7.45 81.73 -19.35
N THR A 205 8.78 81.93 -19.48
CA THR A 205 9.29 83.24 -19.90
C THR A 205 10.66 83.13 -20.57
N LYS A 206 10.74 83.82 -21.70
CA LYS A 206 11.93 84.38 -22.34
C LYS A 206 11.92 85.88 -22.02
#